data_AF-A0A3Q7NPY1-F1
#
_entry.id   AF-A0A3Q7NPY1-F1
#
_cell.length_a   1.000
_cell.length_b   1.000
_cell.length_c   1.000
_cell.angle_alpha   90.00
_cell.angle_beta   90.00
_cell.angle_gamma   90.00
#
_symmetry.space_group_name_H-M   'P 1'
#
loop_
_entity.id
_entity.type
_entity.pdbx_description
1 polymer ?
#
loop_
_entity_poly.entity_id
_entity_poly.type
_entity_poly.pdbx_seq_one_letter_code
_entity_poly.pdbx_strand_id
1 'polypeptide(L)'
;MVGKLKQNLLLACLVISSVTVFYLGQHAMECHHRIEERSQPLKLENTKTTVRTGLDIKANKTFAYHKDMPLIFIGGVPRSGTTLMRAMLDAHPDIRCGEETRVIPRILALKQMWSRSSKEKIRLDEAGVTDEVLDSAMQAFLLEIIVKHGEPAPYLCNKDPFALKSLTYLARLFPNAKFLLMVRDGRASVHSMISRKVTIAGFDLNSYRDCLTKWNRAIETMYNQCMEVGYKKCMLVHYEQLVLHPERWMRTLLKFLHIPWNHSVLHHEEMIGKAGGVSLSKVERSTDQVIKPVNVGALSKWVGKIPPDVLQDMAVIAPMLAKLGYDPYANPPNYGKPDPKILENTRRWSPIPECVEETKQPSEASRASPRKSLALFEVLVLCEYHIQLCSCHSYVRHRHSHPGKTRLGLLYFNWASGP
;
A
#
# COMPACT_ATOMS: atom_id res chain seq x y z
N MET A 1 41.71 -36.54 67.89
CA MET A 1 40.36 -35.91 67.79
C MET A 1 39.99 -35.44 66.38
N VAL A 2 40.95 -35.11 65.48
CA VAL A 2 40.66 -34.54 64.15
C VAL A 2 40.02 -35.54 63.15
N GLY A 3 40.32 -36.85 63.25
CA GLY A 3 39.76 -37.86 62.34
C GLY A 3 38.25 -38.09 62.48
N LYS A 4 37.74 -38.15 63.72
CA LYS A 4 36.29 -38.33 63.98
C LYS A 4 35.47 -37.11 63.51
N LEU A 5 36.03 -35.91 63.59
CA LEU A 5 35.35 -34.69 63.12
C LEU A 5 35.20 -34.66 61.60
N LYS A 6 36.24 -35.06 60.84
CA LYS A 6 36.16 -35.16 59.38
C LYS A 6 35.17 -36.22 58.92
N GLN A 7 35.11 -37.36 59.62
CA GLN A 7 34.20 -38.44 59.29
C GLN A 7 32.73 -38.07 59.56
N ASN A 8 32.45 -37.37 60.66
CA ASN A 8 31.12 -36.88 60.97
C ASN A 8 30.66 -35.78 59.99
N LEU A 9 31.58 -34.92 59.53
CA LEU A 9 31.28 -33.88 58.54
C LEU A 9 30.96 -34.48 57.17
N LEU A 10 31.71 -35.50 56.73
CA LEU A 10 31.44 -36.24 55.50
C LEU A 10 30.09 -36.95 55.55
N LEU A 11 29.74 -37.55 56.70
CA LEU A 11 28.44 -38.18 56.89
C LEU A 11 27.30 -37.16 56.79
N ALA A 12 27.45 -35.99 57.42
CA ALA A 12 26.47 -34.92 57.36
C ALA A 12 26.27 -34.40 55.93
N CYS A 13 27.36 -34.19 55.17
CA CYS A 13 27.27 -33.78 53.78
C CYS A 13 26.59 -34.84 52.89
N LEU A 14 26.86 -36.12 53.12
CA LEU A 14 26.19 -37.22 52.41
C LEU A 14 24.69 -37.23 52.68
N VAL A 15 24.29 -37.10 53.95
CA VAL A 15 22.87 -37.05 54.33
C VAL A 15 22.18 -35.85 53.69
N ILE A 16 22.78 -34.65 53.79
CA ILE A 16 22.20 -33.43 53.19
C ILE A 16 22.07 -33.60 51.67
N SER A 17 23.11 -34.10 50.99
CA SER A 17 23.05 -34.31 49.53
C SER A 17 21.96 -35.30 49.13
N SER A 18 21.78 -36.40 49.88
CA SER A 18 20.75 -37.40 49.60
C SER A 18 19.33 -36.84 49.80
N VAL A 19 19.10 -36.04 50.86
CA VAL A 19 17.82 -35.39 51.10
C VAL A 19 17.51 -34.35 50.01
N THR A 20 18.52 -33.62 49.55
CA THR A 20 18.34 -32.60 48.49
C THR A 20 17.99 -33.26 47.15
N VAL A 21 18.66 -34.36 46.80
CA VAL A 21 18.36 -35.13 45.58
C VAL A 21 16.96 -35.76 45.66
N PHE A 22 16.55 -36.25 46.83
CA PHE A 22 15.21 -36.80 47.03
C PHE A 22 14.11 -35.73 46.88
N TYR A 23 14.30 -34.54 47.46
CA TYR A 23 13.36 -33.42 47.32
C TYR A 23 13.26 -32.91 45.88
N LEU A 24 14.38 -32.80 45.17
CA LEU A 24 14.38 -32.44 43.75
C LEU A 24 13.71 -33.51 42.88
N GLY A 25 13.90 -34.79 43.21
CA GLY A 25 13.23 -35.91 42.54
C GLY A 25 11.71 -35.91 42.72
N GLN A 26 11.22 -35.61 43.92
CA GLN A 26 9.77 -35.48 44.16
C GLN A 26 9.15 -34.31 43.38
N HIS A 27 9.83 -33.15 43.34
CA HIS A 27 9.37 -32.00 42.54
C HIS A 27 9.38 -32.27 41.02
N ALA A 28 10.34 -33.05 40.53
CA ALA A 28 10.40 -33.45 39.13
C ALA A 28 9.25 -34.41 38.74
N MET A 29 8.86 -35.34 39.64
CA MET A 29 7.75 -36.25 39.42
C MET A 29 6.38 -35.53 39.44
N GLU A 30 6.19 -34.55 40.32
CA GLU A 30 4.98 -33.70 40.33
C GLU A 30 4.84 -32.88 39.04
N CYS A 31 5.96 -32.39 38.47
CA CYS A 31 5.97 -31.72 37.16
C CYS A 31 5.65 -32.67 36.01
N HIS A 32 6.13 -33.92 36.05
CA HIS A 32 5.87 -34.90 35.00
C HIS A 32 4.41 -35.34 34.98
N HIS A 33 3.81 -35.57 36.16
CA HIS A 33 2.40 -35.94 36.28
C HIS A 33 1.45 -34.84 35.78
N ARG A 34 1.79 -33.56 35.96
CA ARG A 34 1.04 -32.44 35.37
C ARG A 34 1.17 -32.32 33.85
N ILE A 35 2.24 -32.83 33.25
CA ILE A 35 2.44 -32.83 31.79
C ILE A 35 1.64 -33.97 31.14
N GLU A 36 1.54 -35.14 31.80
CA GLU A 36 0.74 -36.28 31.32
C GLU A 36 -0.78 -36.02 31.40
N GLU A 37 -1.28 -35.35 32.44
CA GLU A 37 -2.71 -34.96 32.48
C GLU A 37 -3.08 -33.93 31.40
N ARG A 38 -2.13 -33.09 30.96
CA ARG A 38 -2.34 -32.07 29.94
C ARG A 38 -2.18 -32.59 28.50
N SER A 39 -1.74 -33.84 28.33
CA SER A 39 -1.50 -34.47 27.02
C SER A 39 -2.57 -35.50 26.62
N GLN A 40 -3.68 -35.60 27.36
CA GLN A 40 -4.88 -36.27 26.85
C GLN A 40 -5.44 -35.50 25.64
N PRO A 41 -5.66 -36.16 24.49
CA PRO A 41 -6.22 -35.50 23.33
C PRO A 41 -7.70 -35.19 23.60
N LEU A 42 -7.99 -33.93 23.90
CA LEU A 42 -9.33 -33.39 23.73
C LEU A 42 -9.76 -33.69 22.28
N LYS A 43 -10.76 -34.56 22.13
CA LYS A 43 -11.47 -34.74 20.87
C LYS A 43 -11.91 -33.35 20.40
N LEU A 44 -11.24 -32.86 19.36
CA LEU A 44 -11.55 -31.60 18.71
C LEU A 44 -12.93 -31.76 18.06
N GLU A 45 -13.97 -31.39 18.79
CA GLU A 45 -15.27 -31.10 18.18
C GLU A 45 -15.06 -30.01 17.14
N ASN A 46 -15.56 -30.28 15.93
CA ASN A 46 -15.51 -29.40 14.76
C ASN A 46 -15.61 -27.92 15.13
N THR A 47 -14.52 -27.18 14.90
CA THR A 47 -14.49 -25.72 15.01
C THR A 47 -15.52 -25.16 14.03
N LYS A 48 -16.74 -24.86 14.51
CA LYS A 48 -17.77 -24.20 13.71
C LYS A 48 -17.20 -22.86 13.25
N THR A 49 -16.95 -22.71 11.95
CA THR A 49 -16.55 -21.44 11.35
C THR A 49 -17.58 -20.38 11.74
N THR A 50 -17.15 -19.33 12.45
CA THR A 50 -18.02 -18.22 12.84
C THR A 50 -18.48 -17.46 11.59
N VAL A 51 -19.69 -17.75 11.13
CA VAL A 51 -20.32 -17.07 10.00
C VAL A 51 -20.94 -15.77 10.50
N ARG A 52 -20.53 -14.64 9.92
CA ARG A 52 -21.13 -13.32 10.18
C ARG A 52 -22.04 -12.93 9.02
N THR A 53 -23.06 -12.14 9.32
CA THR A 53 -23.98 -11.59 8.33
C THR A 53 -23.72 -10.09 8.12
N GLY A 54 -23.68 -9.68 6.86
CA GLY A 54 -23.75 -8.30 6.44
C GLY A 54 -25.12 -8.03 5.82
N LEU A 55 -25.63 -6.81 5.97
CA LEU A 55 -26.80 -6.35 5.24
C LEU A 55 -26.34 -5.54 4.02
N ASP A 56 -26.81 -5.91 2.84
CA ASP A 56 -26.87 -5.00 1.71
C ASP A 56 -28.16 -4.17 1.82
N ILE A 57 -28.01 -2.91 2.24
CA ILE A 57 -29.13 -1.97 2.44
C ILE A 57 -29.84 -1.67 1.11
N LYS A 58 -29.15 -1.76 -0.04
CA LYS A 58 -29.74 -1.44 -1.35
C LYS A 58 -30.50 -2.62 -1.95
N ALA A 59 -30.01 -3.85 -1.76
CA ALA A 59 -30.64 -5.05 -2.33
C ALA A 59 -31.56 -5.80 -1.36
N ASN A 60 -31.65 -5.39 -0.10
CA ASN A 60 -32.36 -6.09 0.98
C ASN A 60 -31.97 -7.58 1.07
N LYS A 61 -30.70 -7.88 0.78
CA LYS A 61 -30.12 -9.22 0.82
C LYS A 61 -29.09 -9.30 1.94
N THR A 62 -29.17 -10.37 2.73
CA THR A 62 -28.13 -10.72 3.68
C THR A 62 -27.03 -11.48 2.95
N PHE A 63 -25.79 -11.10 3.18
CA PHE A 63 -24.63 -11.84 2.67
C PHE A 63 -23.77 -12.33 3.83
N ALA A 64 -23.31 -13.57 3.72
CA ALA A 64 -22.52 -14.22 4.76
C ALA A 64 -21.01 -14.05 4.47
N TYR A 65 -20.23 -13.73 5.49
CA TYR A 65 -18.77 -13.65 5.39
C TYR A 65 -18.10 -14.30 6.61
N HIS A 66 -16.92 -14.88 6.38
CA HIS A 66 -16.19 -15.67 7.36
C HIS A 66 -14.70 -15.76 6.96
N LYS A 67 -13.84 -16.23 7.86
CA LYS A 67 -12.38 -16.26 7.65
C LYS A 67 -11.91 -17.15 6.47
N ASP A 68 -12.73 -18.11 6.05
CA ASP A 68 -12.39 -19.05 4.97
C ASP A 68 -12.88 -18.56 3.59
N MET A 69 -13.47 -17.37 3.49
CA MET A 69 -13.88 -16.82 2.19
C MET A 69 -12.67 -16.47 1.31
N PRO A 70 -12.79 -16.52 -0.03
CA PRO A 70 -11.69 -16.17 -0.93
C PRO A 70 -11.48 -14.65 -0.96
N LEU A 71 -10.46 -14.18 -0.24
CA LEU A 71 -10.04 -12.77 -0.23
C LEU A 71 -8.88 -12.52 -1.18
N ILE A 72 -8.83 -11.34 -1.78
CA ILE A 72 -7.70 -10.88 -2.60
C ILE A 72 -7.00 -9.72 -1.86
N PHE A 73 -5.71 -9.84 -1.61
CA PHE A 73 -4.92 -8.75 -1.03
C PHE A 73 -3.91 -8.23 -2.04
N ILE A 74 -4.01 -6.96 -2.39
CA ILE A 74 -3.08 -6.26 -3.28
C ILE A 74 -2.18 -5.37 -2.44
N GLY A 75 -0.88 -5.43 -2.68
CA GLY A 75 0.06 -4.51 -2.06
C GLY A 75 1.38 -4.42 -2.79
N GLY A 76 2.41 -4.01 -2.07
CA GLY A 76 3.70 -3.62 -2.63
C GLY A 76 4.09 -2.23 -2.13
N VAL A 77 5.27 -1.73 -2.51
CA VAL A 77 5.67 -0.39 -2.08
C VAL A 77 4.72 0.63 -2.76
N PRO A 78 4.22 1.66 -2.07
CA PRO A 78 3.44 2.72 -2.70
C PRO A 78 4.14 3.25 -3.96
N ARG A 79 3.34 3.70 -4.93
CA ARG A 79 3.80 4.15 -6.27
C ARG A 79 4.24 3.01 -7.22
N SER A 80 3.98 1.76 -6.88
CA SER A 80 4.24 0.58 -7.74
C SER A 80 3.04 0.12 -8.57
N GLY A 81 2.04 0.97 -8.80
CA GLY A 81 0.86 0.62 -9.62
C GLY A 81 -0.26 -0.13 -8.89
N THR A 82 -0.25 -0.19 -7.55
CA THR A 82 -1.27 -0.87 -6.74
C THR A 82 -2.69 -0.35 -6.95
N THR A 83 -2.88 0.97 -7.11
CA THR A 83 -4.20 1.54 -7.43
C THR A 83 -4.67 1.17 -8.84
N LEU A 84 -3.75 1.05 -9.82
CA LEU A 84 -4.12 0.59 -11.17
C LEU A 84 -4.57 -0.87 -11.12
N MET A 85 -3.79 -1.73 -10.46
CA MET A 85 -4.12 -3.15 -10.32
C MET A 85 -5.51 -3.36 -9.68
N ARG A 86 -5.79 -2.69 -8.57
CA ARG A 86 -7.10 -2.82 -7.92
C ARG A 86 -8.23 -2.25 -8.77
N ALA A 87 -7.99 -1.17 -9.53
CA ALA A 87 -9.01 -0.57 -10.39
C ALA A 87 -9.36 -1.48 -11.58
N MET A 88 -8.36 -2.16 -12.15
CA MET A 88 -8.58 -3.18 -13.19
C MET A 88 -9.39 -4.37 -12.64
N LEU A 89 -9.20 -4.74 -11.36
CA LEU A 89 -10.05 -5.75 -10.72
C LEU A 89 -11.45 -5.24 -10.36
N ASP A 90 -11.58 -4.03 -9.81
CA ASP A 90 -12.88 -3.39 -9.53
C ASP A 90 -13.75 -3.24 -10.79
N ALA A 91 -13.14 -3.22 -11.98
CA ALA A 91 -13.89 -3.20 -13.23
C ALA A 91 -14.53 -4.57 -13.57
N HIS A 92 -14.09 -5.66 -12.93
CA HIS A 92 -14.72 -6.97 -13.06
C HIS A 92 -16.04 -6.98 -12.27
N PRO A 93 -17.18 -7.39 -12.88
CA PRO A 93 -18.50 -7.29 -12.22
C PRO A 93 -18.61 -8.07 -10.91
N ASP A 94 -17.81 -9.13 -10.75
CA ASP A 94 -17.81 -9.99 -9.56
C ASP A 94 -16.76 -9.63 -8.50
N ILE A 95 -15.91 -8.61 -8.71
CA ILE A 95 -14.83 -8.27 -7.78
C ILE A 95 -15.01 -6.85 -7.25
N ARG A 96 -14.89 -6.69 -5.92
CA ARG A 96 -14.79 -5.37 -5.29
C ARG A 96 -13.57 -5.28 -4.38
N CYS A 97 -12.64 -4.40 -4.74
CA CYS A 97 -11.54 -3.91 -3.92
C CYS A 97 -11.94 -2.64 -3.17
N GLY A 98 -12.27 -1.56 -3.88
CA GLY A 98 -12.51 -0.23 -3.32
C GLY A 98 -11.22 0.55 -2.96
N GLU A 99 -11.37 1.56 -2.10
CA GLU A 99 -10.33 2.49 -1.68
C GLU A 99 -9.33 1.91 -0.65
N GLU A 100 -8.22 2.63 -0.40
CA GLU A 100 -7.31 2.30 0.70
C GLU A 100 -8.01 2.48 2.04
N THR A 101 -8.06 1.41 2.85
CA THR A 101 -8.73 1.48 4.16
C THR A 101 -7.91 2.23 5.19
N ARG A 102 -6.57 2.26 5.03
CA ARG A 102 -5.57 2.89 5.91
C ARG A 102 -5.47 2.27 7.30
N VAL A 103 -6.57 1.78 7.87
CA VAL A 103 -6.66 1.20 9.21
C VAL A 103 -6.10 -0.23 9.26
N ILE A 104 -6.25 -1.01 8.19
CA ILE A 104 -5.72 -2.38 8.09
C ILE A 104 -4.19 -2.43 8.30
N PRO A 105 -3.36 -1.68 7.56
CA PRO A 105 -1.91 -1.72 7.78
C PRO A 105 -1.51 -1.19 9.16
N ARG A 106 -2.30 -0.30 9.78
CA ARG A 106 -2.02 0.21 11.13
C ARG A 106 -2.25 -0.84 12.21
N ILE A 107 -3.39 -1.53 12.18
CA ILE A 107 -3.67 -2.59 13.16
C ILE A 107 -2.73 -3.79 12.96
N LEU A 108 -2.38 -4.12 11.71
CA LEU A 108 -1.38 -5.15 11.40
C LEU A 108 0.01 -4.80 11.96
N ALA A 109 0.43 -3.54 11.84
CA ALA A 109 1.70 -3.08 12.40
C ALA A 109 1.71 -3.17 13.93
N LEU A 110 0.61 -2.77 14.57
CA LEU A 110 0.45 -2.84 16.03
C LEU A 110 0.45 -4.28 16.54
N LYS A 111 -0.27 -5.22 15.89
CA LYS A 111 -0.19 -6.65 16.20
C LYS A 111 1.23 -7.20 16.00
N GLN A 112 1.92 -6.79 14.95
CA GLN A 112 3.30 -7.20 14.69
C GLN A 112 4.25 -6.70 15.80
N MET A 113 4.05 -5.50 16.34
CA MET A 113 4.85 -4.97 17.45
C MET A 113 4.69 -5.82 18.71
N TRP A 114 3.47 -6.20 19.07
CA TRP A 114 3.21 -7.10 20.21
C TRP A 114 3.91 -8.45 20.05
N SER A 115 3.80 -9.07 18.87
CA SER A 115 4.42 -10.37 18.61
C SER A 115 5.95 -10.34 18.52
N ARG A 116 6.56 -9.17 18.23
CA ARG A 116 8.02 -9.03 18.18
C ARG A 116 8.67 -8.80 19.54
N SER A 117 7.91 -8.30 20.51
CA SER A 117 8.40 -8.07 21.88
C SER A 117 8.15 -9.30 22.73
N SER A 118 9.18 -10.11 23.00
CA SER A 118 9.04 -11.31 23.84
C SER A 118 8.47 -11.00 25.22
N LYS A 119 8.85 -9.86 25.81
CA LYS A 119 8.33 -9.40 27.10
C LYS A 119 6.83 -9.09 27.03
N GLU A 120 6.37 -8.44 25.97
CA GLU A 120 4.94 -8.16 25.81
C GLU A 120 4.15 -9.44 25.50
N LYS A 121 4.71 -10.33 24.70
CA LYS A 121 4.09 -11.63 24.41
C LYS A 121 3.84 -12.44 25.68
N ILE A 122 4.83 -12.54 26.57
CA ILE A 122 4.65 -13.22 27.88
C ILE A 122 3.53 -12.57 28.69
N ARG A 123 3.45 -11.24 28.74
CA ARG A 123 2.38 -10.54 29.49
C ARG A 123 0.99 -10.82 28.90
N LEU A 124 0.87 -10.87 27.58
CA LEU A 124 -0.38 -11.18 26.89
C LEU A 124 -0.79 -12.63 27.14
N ASP A 125 0.16 -13.57 27.07
CA ASP A 125 -0.08 -14.98 27.31
C ASP A 125 -0.55 -15.22 28.77
N GLU A 126 0.11 -14.61 29.77
CA GLU A 126 -0.30 -14.67 31.18
C GLU A 126 -1.67 -14.00 31.44
N ALA A 127 -2.07 -13.03 30.60
CA ALA A 127 -3.38 -12.41 30.65
C ALA A 127 -4.47 -13.21 29.91
N GLY A 128 -4.15 -14.37 29.35
CA GLY A 128 -5.07 -15.18 28.53
C GLY A 128 -5.32 -14.62 27.12
N VAL A 129 -4.58 -13.59 26.72
CA VAL A 129 -4.65 -12.95 25.39
C VAL A 129 -3.66 -13.65 24.44
N THR A 130 -3.90 -14.95 24.22
CA THR A 130 -3.04 -15.82 23.41
C THR A 130 -3.08 -15.46 21.92
N ASP A 131 -2.17 -16.05 21.13
CA ASP A 131 -2.17 -15.89 19.68
C ASP A 131 -3.54 -16.28 19.06
N GLU A 132 -4.24 -17.30 19.56
CA GLU A 132 -5.57 -17.69 19.07
C GLU A 132 -6.63 -16.59 19.31
N VAL A 133 -6.63 -15.99 20.51
CA VAL A 133 -7.54 -14.89 20.86
C VAL A 133 -7.25 -13.67 19.98
N LEU A 134 -5.99 -13.31 19.83
CA LEU A 134 -5.57 -12.19 18.98
C LEU A 134 -5.90 -12.44 17.51
N ASP A 135 -5.68 -13.64 17.01
CA ASP A 135 -5.96 -13.99 15.62
C ASP A 135 -7.45 -13.93 15.31
N SER A 136 -8.29 -14.44 16.22
CA SER A 136 -9.75 -14.35 16.12
C SER A 136 -10.21 -12.88 16.13
N ALA A 137 -9.67 -12.05 17.03
CA ALA A 137 -9.96 -10.62 17.09
C ALA A 137 -9.50 -9.87 15.83
N MET A 138 -8.34 -10.22 15.29
CA MET A 138 -7.81 -9.65 14.05
C MET A 138 -8.63 -10.07 12.83
N GLN A 139 -9.01 -11.34 12.72
CA GLN A 139 -9.91 -11.83 11.66
C GLN A 139 -11.22 -11.06 11.66
N ALA A 140 -11.83 -10.95 12.84
CA ALA A 140 -13.04 -10.18 13.07
C ALA A 140 -12.91 -8.73 12.60
N PHE A 141 -11.91 -8.01 13.11
CA PHE A 141 -11.69 -6.60 12.78
C PHE A 141 -11.45 -6.39 11.29
N LEU A 142 -10.56 -7.18 10.69
CA LEU A 142 -10.19 -7.04 9.28
C LEU A 142 -11.39 -7.33 8.37
N LEU A 143 -12.17 -8.38 8.66
CA LEU A 143 -13.36 -8.70 7.87
C LEU A 143 -14.42 -7.61 7.95
N GLU A 144 -14.70 -7.04 9.13
CA GLU A 144 -15.67 -5.93 9.26
C GLU A 144 -15.30 -4.77 8.33
N ILE A 145 -14.01 -4.39 8.32
CA ILE A 145 -13.53 -3.32 7.44
C ILE A 145 -13.67 -3.72 5.97
N ILE A 146 -13.03 -4.82 5.55
CA ILE A 146 -12.99 -5.27 4.15
C ILE A 146 -14.40 -5.39 3.59
N VAL A 147 -15.31 -5.98 4.36
CA VAL A 147 -16.68 -6.23 3.95
C VAL A 147 -17.50 -4.95 3.89
N LYS A 148 -17.47 -4.11 4.93
CA LYS A 148 -18.45 -3.03 5.11
C LYS A 148 -17.99 -1.67 4.56
N HIS A 149 -16.72 -1.51 4.18
CA HIS A 149 -16.24 -0.23 3.66
C HIS A 149 -16.68 0.08 2.22
N GLY A 150 -17.32 -0.87 1.52
CA GLY A 150 -17.75 -0.72 0.13
C GLY A 150 -18.90 -1.66 -0.20
N GLU A 151 -19.33 -1.65 -1.47
CA GLU A 151 -20.44 -2.48 -1.94
C GLU A 151 -20.10 -3.99 -1.84
N PRO A 152 -21.10 -4.87 -1.64
CA PRO A 152 -20.87 -6.31 -1.63
C PRO A 152 -20.50 -6.82 -3.04
N ALA A 153 -19.69 -7.88 -3.10
CA ALA A 153 -19.35 -8.57 -4.34
C ALA A 153 -19.02 -10.04 -4.06
N PRO A 154 -19.14 -10.95 -5.05
CA PRO A 154 -18.74 -12.36 -4.91
C PRO A 154 -17.29 -12.54 -4.45
N TYR A 155 -16.36 -11.74 -4.96
CA TYR A 155 -14.95 -11.76 -4.59
C TYR A 155 -14.56 -10.42 -3.94
N LEU A 156 -14.25 -10.45 -2.65
CA LEU A 156 -13.79 -9.27 -1.94
C LEU A 156 -12.27 -9.14 -2.03
N CYS A 157 -11.85 -7.90 -2.18
CA CYS A 157 -10.48 -7.51 -2.34
C CYS A 157 -10.14 -6.36 -1.39
N ASN A 158 -8.88 -6.28 -0.97
CA ASN A 158 -8.34 -5.14 -0.24
C ASN A 158 -7.02 -4.71 -0.86
N LYS A 159 -6.86 -3.39 -1.04
CA LYS A 159 -5.61 -2.77 -1.46
C LYS A 159 -5.16 -1.76 -0.42
N ASP A 160 -4.21 -2.17 0.40
CA ASP A 160 -3.44 -1.31 1.28
C ASP A 160 -1.95 -1.66 1.07
N PRO A 161 -1.11 -0.77 0.50
CA PRO A 161 0.22 -1.15 0.00
C PRO A 161 1.07 -1.96 0.98
N PHE A 162 1.13 -1.52 2.24
CA PHE A 162 1.93 -2.15 3.28
C PHE A 162 1.21 -3.23 4.11
N ALA A 163 -0.04 -3.59 3.78
CA ALA A 163 -0.67 -4.78 4.36
C ALA A 163 0.17 -6.04 4.06
N LEU A 164 0.83 -6.07 2.89
CA LEU A 164 1.73 -7.15 2.48
C LEU A 164 3.06 -7.21 3.25
N LYS A 165 3.35 -6.26 4.15
CA LYS A 165 4.43 -6.45 5.16
C LYS A 165 4.06 -7.50 6.21
N SER A 166 2.79 -7.88 6.27
CA SER A 166 2.23 -8.94 7.10
C SER A 166 1.55 -10.02 6.24
N LEU A 167 2.03 -10.24 5.01
CA LEU A 167 1.49 -11.19 4.05
C LEU A 167 1.42 -12.61 4.63
N THR A 168 2.51 -13.13 5.22
CA THR A 168 2.52 -14.48 5.81
C THR A 168 1.50 -14.60 6.95
N TYR A 169 1.36 -13.56 7.75
CA TYR A 169 0.36 -13.50 8.83
C TYR A 169 -1.07 -13.46 8.28
N LEU A 170 -1.35 -12.65 7.26
CA LEU A 170 -2.65 -12.63 6.58
C LEU A 170 -2.99 -13.97 5.93
N ALA A 171 -2.01 -14.66 5.34
CA ALA A 171 -2.20 -15.98 4.75
C ALA A 171 -2.56 -17.07 5.78
N ARG A 172 -2.13 -16.89 7.03
CA ARG A 172 -2.49 -17.73 8.17
C ARG A 172 -3.87 -17.40 8.71
N LEU A 173 -4.22 -16.11 8.80
CA LEU A 173 -5.55 -15.67 9.24
C LEU A 173 -6.65 -16.06 8.25
N PHE A 174 -6.37 -15.98 6.95
CA PHE A 174 -7.32 -16.20 5.86
C PHE A 174 -6.78 -17.29 4.91
N PRO A 175 -7.06 -18.58 5.18
CA PRO A 175 -6.43 -19.70 4.47
C PRO A 175 -6.73 -19.74 2.97
N ASN A 176 -7.86 -19.18 2.52
CA ASN A 176 -8.23 -19.12 1.11
C ASN A 176 -7.88 -17.78 0.44
N ALA A 177 -7.20 -16.88 1.15
CA ALA A 177 -6.75 -15.62 0.57
C ALA A 177 -5.62 -15.82 -0.44
N LYS A 178 -5.62 -14.96 -1.45
CA LYS A 178 -4.55 -14.83 -2.45
C LYS A 178 -3.97 -13.42 -2.44
N PHE A 179 -2.71 -13.31 -2.80
CA PHE A 179 -1.91 -12.10 -2.69
C PHE A 179 -1.34 -11.71 -4.05
N LEU A 180 -1.46 -10.42 -4.39
CA LEU A 180 -0.88 -9.83 -5.58
C LEU A 180 0.15 -8.80 -5.11
N LEU A 181 1.44 -9.16 -5.23
CA LEU A 181 2.55 -8.28 -4.89
C LEU A 181 2.93 -7.47 -6.12
N MET A 182 2.56 -6.19 -6.13
CA MET A 182 2.98 -5.26 -7.16
C MET A 182 4.46 -4.94 -7.02
N VAL A 183 5.20 -5.21 -8.08
CA VAL A 183 6.62 -4.91 -8.22
C VAL A 183 6.77 -3.85 -9.30
N ARG A 184 7.59 -2.84 -9.04
CA ARG A 184 7.96 -1.81 -10.00
C ARG A 184 9.42 -1.48 -9.79
N ASP A 185 10.09 -1.01 -10.84
CA ASP A 185 11.44 -0.46 -10.72
C ASP A 185 11.51 0.55 -9.56
N GLY A 186 12.39 0.28 -8.59
CA GLY A 186 12.53 1.11 -7.39
C GLY A 186 12.86 2.56 -7.69
N ARG A 187 13.59 2.80 -8.77
CA ARG A 187 13.94 4.14 -9.27
C ARG A 187 12.68 4.90 -9.70
N ALA A 188 11.74 4.22 -10.36
CA ALA A 188 10.46 4.79 -10.77
C ALA A 188 9.53 5.07 -9.58
N SER A 189 9.44 4.14 -8.63
CA SER A 189 8.63 4.31 -7.42
C SER A 189 9.14 5.45 -6.53
N VAL A 190 10.46 5.53 -6.32
CA VAL A 190 11.11 6.60 -5.55
C VAL A 190 10.98 7.95 -6.23
N HIS A 191 11.27 8.05 -7.53
CA HIS A 191 11.05 9.28 -8.26
C HIS A 191 9.59 9.73 -8.17
N SER A 192 8.63 8.80 -8.26
CA SER A 192 7.21 9.13 -8.14
C SER A 192 6.81 9.63 -6.75
N MET A 193 7.36 9.12 -5.65
CA MET A 193 7.02 9.62 -4.30
C MET A 193 7.64 10.98 -4.03
N ILE A 194 8.88 11.21 -4.48
CA ILE A 194 9.60 12.48 -4.31
C ILE A 194 8.94 13.58 -5.14
N SER A 195 8.83 13.39 -6.47
CA SER A 195 8.28 14.41 -7.38
C SER A 195 6.85 14.82 -7.05
N ARG A 196 6.03 13.88 -6.55
CA ARG A 196 4.65 14.14 -6.15
C ARG A 196 4.50 14.45 -4.67
N LYS A 197 5.57 14.48 -3.87
CA LYS A 197 5.50 14.70 -2.41
C LYS A 197 4.48 13.76 -1.74
N VAL A 198 4.54 12.46 -2.05
CA VAL A 198 3.67 11.45 -1.43
C VAL A 198 4.35 10.98 -0.15
N THR A 199 3.83 11.45 0.99
CA THR A 199 4.42 11.17 2.30
C THR A 199 4.22 9.72 2.70
N ILE A 200 5.31 9.07 3.09
CA ILE A 200 5.34 7.71 3.62
C ILE A 200 6.12 7.74 4.92
N ALA A 201 5.55 7.23 6.01
CA ALA A 201 6.19 7.25 7.32
C ALA A 201 7.58 6.57 7.25
N GLY A 202 8.61 7.29 7.66
CA GLY A 202 10.00 6.82 7.68
C GLY A 202 10.78 6.97 6.38
N PHE A 203 10.21 7.59 5.34
CA PHE A 203 10.92 7.95 4.10
C PHE A 203 11.23 9.45 4.09
N ASP A 204 12.50 9.82 3.93
CA ASP A 204 12.91 11.20 3.69
C ASP A 204 12.79 11.55 2.21
N LEU A 205 11.76 12.34 1.86
CA LEU A 205 11.48 12.74 0.48
C LEU A 205 12.52 13.71 -0.10
N ASN A 206 13.45 14.23 0.70
CA ASN A 206 14.55 15.07 0.23
C ASN A 206 15.76 14.24 -0.23
N SER A 207 15.77 12.93 0.02
CA SER A 207 16.91 12.05 -0.28
C SER A 207 16.47 10.84 -1.11
N TYR A 208 16.90 10.81 -2.39
CA TYR A 208 16.74 9.63 -3.25
C TYR A 208 17.41 8.40 -2.62
N ARG A 209 18.57 8.58 -1.98
CA ARG A 209 19.32 7.52 -1.31
C ARG A 209 18.54 6.89 -0.16
N ASP A 210 17.95 7.70 0.73
CA ASP A 210 17.11 7.18 1.83
C ASP A 210 15.87 6.49 1.25
N CYS A 211 15.17 7.15 0.32
CA CYS A 211 13.97 6.57 -0.28
C CYS A 211 14.23 5.24 -0.99
N LEU A 212 15.35 5.09 -1.72
CA LEU A 212 15.74 3.83 -2.36
C LEU A 212 16.13 2.75 -1.34
N THR A 213 16.86 3.13 -0.29
CA THR A 213 17.22 2.20 0.81
C THR A 213 15.96 1.65 1.50
N LYS A 214 15.00 2.53 1.80
CA LYS A 214 13.74 2.17 2.45
C LYS A 214 12.81 1.41 1.51
N TRP A 215 12.78 1.76 0.21
CA TRP A 215 12.12 0.97 -0.82
C TRP A 215 12.68 -0.45 -0.85
N ASN A 216 14.01 -0.60 -0.88
CA ASN A 216 14.70 -1.89 -0.95
C ASN A 216 14.32 -2.78 0.23
N ARG A 217 14.42 -2.25 1.46
CA ARG A 217 14.04 -2.98 2.68
C ARG A 217 12.56 -3.38 2.69
N ALA A 218 11.68 -2.49 2.23
CA ALA A 218 10.25 -2.76 2.20
C ALA A 218 9.92 -3.86 1.18
N ILE A 219 10.41 -3.76 -0.05
CA ILE A 219 10.14 -4.75 -1.09
C ILE A 219 10.79 -6.09 -0.78
N GLU A 220 12.00 -6.11 -0.20
CA GLU A 220 12.65 -7.33 0.26
C GLU A 220 11.77 -8.09 1.27
N THR A 221 11.23 -7.38 2.26
CA THR A 221 10.34 -7.97 3.27
C THR A 221 9.09 -8.58 2.62
N MET A 222 8.45 -7.85 1.70
CA MET A 222 7.22 -8.30 1.04
C MET A 222 7.48 -9.43 0.04
N TYR A 223 8.59 -9.36 -0.70
CA TYR A 223 9.04 -10.39 -1.64
C TYR A 223 9.31 -11.70 -0.91
N ASN A 224 10.08 -11.66 0.18
CA ASN A 224 10.41 -12.86 0.95
C ASN A 224 9.14 -13.55 1.49
N GLN A 225 8.18 -12.79 2.02
CA GLN A 225 6.90 -13.37 2.47
C GLN A 225 6.05 -13.90 1.31
N CYS A 226 6.09 -13.26 0.15
CA CYS A 226 5.40 -13.76 -1.04
C CYS A 226 5.99 -15.09 -1.51
N MET A 227 7.32 -15.24 -1.48
CA MET A 227 8.00 -16.49 -1.78
C MET A 227 7.70 -17.56 -0.72
N GLU A 228 7.67 -17.19 0.56
CA GLU A 228 7.38 -18.08 1.69
C GLU A 228 6.01 -18.75 1.58
N VAL A 229 4.96 -18.01 1.23
CA VAL A 229 3.61 -18.60 1.05
C VAL A 229 3.44 -19.39 -0.26
N GLY A 230 4.39 -19.25 -1.18
CA GLY A 230 4.46 -19.97 -2.45
C GLY A 230 3.54 -19.45 -3.56
N TYR A 231 3.83 -19.90 -4.79
CA TYR A 231 3.22 -19.42 -6.04
C TYR A 231 1.70 -19.68 -6.14
N LYS A 232 1.13 -20.57 -5.32
CA LYS A 232 -0.32 -20.83 -5.27
C LYS A 232 -1.10 -19.77 -4.48
N LYS A 233 -0.41 -19.07 -3.57
CA LYS A 233 -0.99 -18.05 -2.69
C LYS A 233 -0.56 -16.65 -3.04
N CYS A 234 0.67 -16.45 -3.51
CA CYS A 234 1.15 -15.13 -3.90
C CYS A 234 1.69 -15.10 -5.33
N MET A 235 1.33 -14.07 -6.09
CA MET A 235 1.81 -13.81 -7.44
C MET A 235 2.51 -12.45 -7.49
N LEU A 236 3.71 -12.41 -8.05
CA LEU A 236 4.40 -11.17 -8.41
C LEU A 236 3.78 -10.59 -9.68
N VAL A 237 3.49 -9.30 -9.65
CA VAL A 237 2.96 -8.58 -10.81
C VAL A 237 3.86 -7.38 -11.07
N HIS A 238 4.67 -7.47 -12.13
CA HIS A 238 5.52 -6.38 -12.58
C HIS A 238 4.67 -5.30 -13.24
N TYR A 239 4.67 -4.09 -12.69
CA TYR A 239 3.91 -2.95 -13.18
C TYR A 239 4.20 -2.68 -14.66
N GLU A 240 5.48 -2.72 -15.04
CA GLU A 240 5.92 -2.45 -16.40
C GLU A 240 5.32 -3.47 -17.37
N GLN A 241 5.35 -4.74 -16.98
CA GLN A 241 4.77 -5.82 -17.78
C GLN A 241 3.24 -5.73 -17.85
N LEU A 242 2.59 -5.34 -16.75
CA LEU A 242 1.15 -5.10 -16.70
C LEU A 242 0.74 -3.97 -17.65
N VAL A 243 1.46 -2.85 -17.68
CA VAL A 243 1.10 -1.73 -18.57
C VAL A 243 1.53 -1.95 -20.01
N LEU A 244 2.57 -2.74 -20.27
CA LEU A 244 2.99 -3.11 -21.64
C LEU A 244 2.03 -4.13 -22.26
N HIS A 245 1.57 -5.11 -21.47
CA HIS A 245 0.81 -6.27 -21.94
C HIS A 245 -0.41 -6.59 -21.05
N PRO A 246 -1.37 -5.67 -20.87
CA PRO A 246 -2.42 -5.82 -19.85
C PRO A 246 -3.32 -7.02 -20.07
N GLU A 247 -3.70 -7.35 -21.31
CA GLU A 247 -4.55 -8.53 -21.56
C GLU A 247 -3.87 -9.83 -21.13
N ARG A 248 -2.58 -10.01 -21.47
CA ARG A 248 -1.80 -11.19 -21.08
C ARG A 248 -1.75 -11.34 -19.56
N TRP A 249 -1.42 -10.27 -18.86
CA TRP A 249 -1.28 -10.30 -17.41
C TRP A 249 -2.61 -10.45 -16.69
N MET A 250 -3.67 -9.78 -17.13
CA MET A 250 -5.00 -9.93 -16.54
C MET A 250 -5.55 -11.34 -16.75
N ARG A 251 -5.32 -11.98 -17.91
CA ARG A 251 -5.70 -13.39 -18.12
C ARG A 251 -4.95 -14.32 -17.16
N THR A 252 -3.64 -14.12 -17.02
CA THR A 252 -2.79 -14.92 -16.11
C THR A 252 -3.23 -14.74 -14.65
N LEU A 253 -3.52 -13.50 -14.26
CA LEU A 253 -3.91 -13.13 -12.91
C LEU A 253 -5.30 -13.67 -12.54
N LEU A 254 -6.31 -13.50 -13.40
CA LEU A 254 -7.64 -14.04 -13.14
C LEU A 254 -7.63 -15.58 -13.09
N LYS A 255 -6.81 -16.22 -13.93
CA LYS A 255 -6.54 -17.67 -13.82
C LYS A 255 -5.91 -18.04 -12.48
N PHE A 256 -4.90 -17.30 -12.01
CA PHE A 256 -4.29 -17.51 -10.69
C PHE A 256 -5.31 -17.32 -9.54
N LEU A 257 -6.22 -16.35 -9.68
CA LEU A 257 -7.29 -16.10 -8.71
C LEU A 257 -8.45 -17.10 -8.78
N HIS A 258 -8.50 -17.94 -9.83
CA HIS A 258 -9.63 -18.80 -10.16
C HIS A 258 -10.94 -18.04 -10.41
N ILE A 259 -10.85 -16.86 -11.04
CA ILE A 259 -12.00 -16.02 -11.40
C ILE A 259 -12.17 -16.07 -12.93
N PRO A 260 -13.40 -16.19 -13.45
CA PRO A 260 -13.66 -16.16 -14.89
C PRO A 260 -13.09 -14.90 -15.56
N TRP A 261 -12.73 -15.02 -16.83
CA TRP A 261 -12.30 -13.85 -17.60
C TRP A 261 -13.47 -12.91 -17.87
N ASN A 262 -13.29 -11.61 -17.65
CA ASN A 262 -14.18 -10.56 -18.15
C ASN A 262 -13.35 -9.48 -18.86
N HIS A 263 -13.82 -9.00 -20.01
CA HIS A 263 -13.13 -8.00 -20.80
C HIS A 263 -13.10 -6.61 -20.14
N SER A 264 -14.02 -6.33 -19.22
CA SER A 264 -14.11 -5.03 -18.52
C SER A 264 -12.85 -4.66 -17.76
N VAL A 265 -12.02 -5.64 -17.36
CA VAL A 265 -10.74 -5.40 -16.66
C VAL A 265 -9.72 -4.62 -17.50
N LEU A 266 -9.93 -4.53 -18.81
CA LEU A 266 -9.09 -3.75 -19.74
C LEU A 266 -9.62 -2.34 -20.00
N HIS A 267 -10.80 -2.01 -19.48
CA HIS A 267 -11.52 -0.75 -19.69
C HIS A 267 -11.97 -0.15 -18.35
N HIS A 268 -11.09 -0.18 -17.35
CA HIS A 268 -11.41 0.27 -15.99
C HIS A 268 -11.83 1.74 -15.94
N GLU A 269 -11.31 2.56 -16.84
CA GLU A 269 -11.65 3.97 -17.00
C GLU A 269 -13.12 4.20 -17.34
N GLU A 270 -13.74 3.26 -18.07
CA GLU A 270 -15.15 3.31 -18.42
C GLU A 270 -16.06 2.89 -17.25
N MET A 271 -15.49 2.26 -16.22
CA MET A 271 -16.21 1.71 -15.07
C MET A 271 -16.15 2.60 -13.83
N ILE A 272 -15.54 3.79 -13.92
CA ILE A 272 -15.36 4.71 -12.78
C ILE A 272 -16.70 5.29 -12.34
N GLY A 273 -16.99 5.16 -11.04
CA GLY A 273 -18.20 5.68 -10.42
C GLY A 273 -19.50 4.95 -10.80
N LYS A 274 -19.41 3.86 -11.58
CA LYS A 274 -20.56 3.03 -11.95
C LYS A 274 -20.85 1.99 -10.85
N ALA A 275 -22.11 1.56 -10.77
CA ALA A 275 -22.50 0.45 -9.89
C ALA A 275 -21.76 -0.83 -10.27
N GLY A 276 -21.20 -1.53 -9.30
CA GLY A 276 -20.34 -2.71 -9.54
C GLY A 276 -19.06 -2.39 -10.32
N GLY A 277 -18.60 -1.14 -10.30
CA GLY A 277 -17.39 -0.68 -10.96
C GLY A 277 -16.37 -0.06 -10.01
N VAL A 278 -15.57 0.86 -10.53
CA VAL A 278 -14.40 1.42 -9.83
C VAL A 278 -14.79 2.62 -8.96
N SER A 279 -14.77 2.45 -7.63
CA SER A 279 -14.88 3.56 -6.69
C SER A 279 -13.51 4.21 -6.39
N LEU A 280 -13.42 5.54 -6.45
CA LEU A 280 -12.17 6.28 -6.26
C LEU A 280 -12.32 7.35 -5.17
N SER A 281 -11.38 7.37 -4.22
CA SER A 281 -11.25 8.48 -3.27
C SER A 281 -10.66 9.71 -3.95
N LYS A 282 -11.30 10.88 -3.78
CA LYS A 282 -10.82 12.17 -4.30
C LYS A 282 -9.49 12.62 -3.68
N VAL A 283 -9.12 12.08 -2.52
CA VAL A 283 -7.90 12.46 -1.78
C VAL A 283 -6.76 11.43 -1.91
N GLU A 284 -6.99 10.31 -2.59
CA GLU A 284 -5.91 9.37 -2.93
C GLU A 284 -5.00 9.96 -4.02
N ARG A 285 -3.68 9.84 -3.81
CA ARG A 285 -2.65 10.47 -4.69
C ARG A 285 -2.53 9.83 -6.08
N SER A 286 -3.23 8.72 -6.31
CA SER A 286 -3.22 8.00 -7.59
C SER A 286 -4.47 8.26 -8.44
N THR A 287 -5.46 8.99 -7.92
CA THR A 287 -6.78 9.13 -8.54
C THR A 287 -6.73 9.83 -9.89
N ASP A 288 -5.96 10.92 -10.02
CA ASP A 288 -5.71 11.64 -11.29
C ASP A 288 -5.02 10.79 -12.38
N GLN A 289 -4.36 9.69 -11.98
CA GLN A 289 -3.69 8.79 -12.92
C GLN A 289 -4.57 7.62 -13.32
N VAL A 290 -5.32 7.05 -12.37
CA VAL A 290 -6.15 5.86 -12.61
C VAL A 290 -7.46 6.17 -13.34
N ILE A 291 -7.84 7.44 -13.46
CA ILE A 291 -8.95 7.85 -14.34
C ILE A 291 -8.64 7.69 -15.83
N LYS A 292 -7.36 7.52 -16.18
CA LYS A 292 -6.91 7.35 -17.56
C LYS A 292 -6.82 5.86 -17.89
N PRO A 293 -7.03 5.46 -19.14
CA PRO A 293 -6.79 4.09 -19.57
C PRO A 293 -5.32 3.70 -19.34
N VAL A 294 -5.07 2.39 -19.31
CA VAL A 294 -3.71 1.84 -19.25
C VAL A 294 -2.84 2.47 -20.35
N ASN A 295 -1.73 3.08 -19.94
CA ASN A 295 -0.79 3.78 -20.80
C ASN A 295 0.65 3.60 -20.30
N VAL A 296 1.62 3.75 -21.21
CA VAL A 296 3.05 3.56 -20.91
C VAL A 296 3.78 4.85 -20.53
N GLY A 297 3.06 5.98 -20.41
CA GLY A 297 3.65 7.30 -20.20
C GLY A 297 4.37 7.48 -18.86
N ALA A 298 4.34 6.51 -17.95
CA ALA A 298 5.01 6.57 -16.66
C ALA A 298 6.16 5.55 -16.49
N LEU A 299 6.50 4.76 -17.52
CA LEU A 299 7.56 3.74 -17.42
C LEU A 299 8.93 4.33 -17.03
N SER A 300 9.40 5.35 -17.76
CA SER A 300 10.79 5.82 -17.71
C SER A 300 10.95 7.30 -17.31
N LYS A 301 9.91 7.94 -16.73
CA LYS A 301 9.96 9.36 -16.32
C LYS A 301 11.03 9.70 -15.27
N TRP A 302 11.56 8.69 -14.59
CA TRP A 302 12.60 8.83 -13.57
C TRP A 302 14.00 9.04 -14.15
N VAL A 303 14.21 8.71 -15.43
CA VAL A 303 15.50 8.79 -16.10
C VAL A 303 15.99 10.25 -16.12
N GLY A 304 17.24 10.46 -15.74
CA GLY A 304 17.85 11.79 -15.62
C GLY A 304 17.41 12.61 -14.40
N LYS A 305 16.66 12.02 -13.46
CA LYS A 305 16.17 12.71 -12.24
C LYS A 305 16.87 12.27 -10.96
N ILE A 306 17.61 11.17 -11.01
CA ILE A 306 18.34 10.61 -9.86
C ILE A 306 19.73 11.24 -9.81
N PRO A 307 20.19 11.72 -8.62
CA PRO A 307 21.53 12.26 -8.45
C PRO A 307 22.64 11.28 -8.89
N PRO A 308 23.74 11.75 -9.51
CA PRO A 308 24.80 10.88 -10.02
C PRO A 308 25.46 9.97 -8.96
N ASP A 309 25.62 10.45 -7.73
CA ASP A 309 26.18 9.65 -6.62
C ASP A 309 25.29 8.46 -6.28
N VAL A 310 23.97 8.65 -6.34
CA VAL A 310 22.99 7.60 -6.10
C VAL A 310 22.94 6.61 -7.27
N LEU A 311 23.14 7.08 -8.51
CA LEU A 311 23.25 6.21 -9.69
C LEU A 311 24.50 5.32 -9.61
N GLN A 312 25.64 5.87 -9.20
CA GLN A 312 26.89 5.12 -9.02
C GLN A 312 26.73 3.99 -7.98
N ASP A 313 26.03 4.28 -6.88
CA ASP A 313 25.83 3.33 -5.78
C ASP A 313 24.55 2.49 -5.92
N MET A 314 23.85 2.53 -7.06
CA MET A 314 22.49 1.97 -7.20
C MET A 314 22.41 0.49 -6.80
N ALA A 315 23.38 -0.33 -7.21
CA ALA A 315 23.42 -1.75 -6.89
C ALA A 315 23.65 -2.02 -5.39
N VAL A 316 24.35 -1.12 -4.68
CA VAL A 316 24.62 -1.22 -3.24
C VAL A 316 23.40 -0.76 -2.44
N ILE A 317 22.78 0.36 -2.86
CA ILE A 317 21.60 0.94 -2.19
C ILE A 317 20.38 0.02 -2.35
N ALA A 318 20.21 -0.54 -3.56
CA ALA A 318 18.99 -1.23 -3.96
C ALA A 318 19.27 -2.60 -4.64
N PRO A 319 19.90 -3.56 -3.94
CA PRO A 319 20.20 -4.89 -4.49
C PRO A 319 18.95 -5.68 -4.92
N MET A 320 17.77 -5.34 -4.39
CA MET A 320 16.50 -5.93 -4.84
C MET A 320 16.18 -5.61 -6.30
N LEU A 321 16.74 -4.55 -6.89
CA LEU A 321 16.57 -4.27 -8.32
C LEU A 321 17.01 -5.48 -9.16
N ALA A 322 18.26 -5.92 -8.97
CA ALA A 322 18.82 -7.06 -9.70
C ALA A 322 18.05 -8.36 -9.41
N LYS A 323 17.71 -8.62 -8.14
CA LYS A 323 16.90 -9.80 -7.74
C LYS A 323 15.52 -9.83 -8.41
N LEU A 324 14.95 -8.67 -8.71
CA LEU A 324 13.65 -8.52 -9.35
C LEU A 324 13.77 -8.34 -10.89
N GLY A 325 14.96 -8.54 -11.46
CA GLY A 325 15.18 -8.46 -12.91
C GLY A 325 15.33 -7.04 -13.47
N TYR A 326 15.52 -6.03 -12.63
CA TYR A 326 15.89 -4.68 -13.06
C TYR A 326 17.40 -4.52 -13.02
N ASP A 327 18.02 -4.27 -14.18
CA ASP A 327 19.44 -3.91 -14.23
C ASP A 327 19.66 -2.59 -13.46
N PRO A 328 20.44 -2.59 -12.35
CA PRO A 328 20.68 -1.40 -11.54
C PRO A 328 21.54 -0.35 -12.26
N TYR A 329 22.28 -0.72 -13.31
CA TYR A 329 23.16 0.18 -14.07
C TYR A 329 22.52 0.71 -15.36
N ALA A 330 21.47 0.06 -15.89
CA ALA A 330 20.72 0.55 -17.04
C ALA A 330 19.82 1.76 -16.69
N ASN A 331 19.82 2.80 -17.53
CA ASN A 331 19.09 4.05 -17.30
C ASN A 331 18.31 4.53 -18.54
N PRO A 332 17.11 4.00 -18.82
CA PRO A 332 16.39 2.94 -18.08
C PRO A 332 16.74 1.53 -18.60
N PRO A 333 16.38 0.46 -17.86
CA PRO A 333 16.29 -0.88 -18.43
C PRO A 333 15.32 -0.92 -19.62
N ASN A 334 15.56 -1.84 -20.55
CA ASN A 334 14.58 -2.17 -21.58
C ASN A 334 13.45 -3.01 -20.95
N TYR A 335 12.37 -2.35 -20.55
CA TYR A 335 11.21 -3.02 -19.96
C TYR A 335 10.41 -3.88 -20.96
N GLY A 336 10.64 -3.73 -22.26
CA GLY A 336 9.88 -4.39 -23.32
C GLY A 336 9.13 -3.40 -24.22
N LYS A 337 8.47 -3.92 -25.27
CA LYS A 337 7.69 -3.14 -26.23
C LYS A 337 6.18 -3.31 -25.95
N PRO A 338 5.40 -2.22 -25.90
CA PRO A 338 3.96 -2.29 -25.60
C PRO A 338 3.16 -2.99 -26.70
N ASP A 339 2.02 -3.55 -26.33
CA ASP A 339 1.00 -3.97 -27.28
C ASP A 339 0.48 -2.75 -28.07
N PRO A 340 0.12 -2.89 -29.37
CA PRO A 340 -0.30 -1.77 -30.23
C PRO A 340 -1.44 -0.91 -29.64
N LYS A 341 -2.42 -1.56 -29.00
CA LYS A 341 -3.56 -0.88 -28.37
C LYS A 341 -3.14 0.07 -27.25
N ILE A 342 -2.05 -0.23 -26.53
CA ILE A 342 -1.55 0.62 -25.45
C ILE A 342 -0.82 1.85 -25.99
N LEU A 343 -0.16 1.72 -27.13
CA LEU A 343 0.39 2.88 -27.84
C LEU A 343 -0.73 3.84 -28.26
N GLU A 344 -1.85 3.30 -28.75
CA GLU A 344 -3.03 4.12 -29.07
C GLU A 344 -3.60 4.83 -27.84
N ASN A 345 -3.84 4.11 -26.74
CA ASN A 345 -4.29 4.68 -25.48
C ASN A 345 -3.36 5.80 -24.98
N THR A 346 -2.05 5.60 -25.13
CA THR A 346 -1.03 6.58 -24.72
C THR A 346 -1.05 7.83 -25.60
N ARG A 347 -1.29 7.69 -26.91
CA ARG A 347 -1.42 8.82 -27.84
C ARG A 347 -2.69 9.63 -27.57
N ARG A 348 -3.81 8.96 -27.29
CA ARG A 348 -5.10 9.61 -27.00
C ARG A 348 -5.04 10.53 -25.76
N TRP A 349 -4.13 10.25 -24.82
CA TRP A 349 -4.05 10.93 -23.51
C TRP A 349 -2.73 11.67 -23.24
N SER A 350 -1.81 11.69 -24.19
CA SER A 350 -0.66 12.61 -24.16
C SER A 350 -1.10 13.93 -24.78
N PRO A 351 -0.92 15.09 -24.12
CA PRO A 351 -1.03 16.36 -24.84
C PRO A 351 0.04 16.34 -25.93
N ILE A 352 -0.37 16.65 -27.16
CA ILE A 352 0.54 16.94 -28.26
C ILE A 352 1.50 18.03 -27.74
N PRO A 353 2.82 17.80 -27.66
CA PRO A 353 3.74 18.91 -27.49
C PRO A 353 3.55 19.81 -28.71
N GLU A 354 3.25 21.09 -28.52
CA GLU A 354 3.43 22.10 -29.56
C GLU A 354 4.77 21.80 -30.24
N CYS A 355 4.71 21.58 -31.55
CA CYS A 355 5.90 21.36 -32.35
C CYS A 355 6.81 22.57 -32.12
N VAL A 356 7.92 22.36 -31.42
CA VAL A 356 9.03 23.30 -31.45
C VAL A 356 9.46 23.31 -32.91
N GLU A 357 9.11 24.38 -33.62
CA GLU A 357 9.64 24.65 -34.95
C GLU A 357 11.16 24.51 -34.87
N GLU A 358 11.70 23.55 -35.60
CA GLU A 358 13.13 23.47 -35.87
C GLU A 358 13.52 24.78 -36.55
N THR A 359 14.20 25.64 -35.79
CA THR A 359 14.94 26.77 -36.33
C THR A 359 16.01 26.21 -37.25
N LYS A 360 15.70 26.15 -38.55
CA LYS A 360 16.72 25.99 -39.59
C LYS A 360 17.69 27.16 -39.46
N GLN A 361 18.90 26.86 -39.00
CA GLN A 361 20.05 27.75 -39.18
C GLN A 361 20.23 28.03 -40.68
N PRO A 362 20.30 29.30 -41.11
CA PRO A 362 20.75 29.61 -42.46
C PRO A 362 22.27 29.40 -42.52
N SER A 363 22.70 28.60 -43.49
CA SER A 363 24.09 28.50 -43.91
C SER A 363 24.65 29.87 -44.31
N GLU A 364 25.78 30.24 -43.73
CA GLU A 364 26.58 31.40 -44.16
C GLU A 364 27.04 31.23 -45.61
N ALA A 365 26.60 32.11 -46.50
CA ALA A 365 27.37 32.48 -47.68
C ALA A 365 26.94 33.84 -48.26
N SER A 366 27.95 34.66 -48.52
CA SER A 366 27.99 35.85 -49.38
C SER A 366 27.70 37.23 -48.74
N ARG A 367 28.78 38.01 -48.76
CA ARG A 367 28.93 39.43 -48.39
C ARG A 367 28.25 40.33 -49.43
N ALA A 368 27.57 41.38 -48.99
CA ALA A 368 27.62 42.72 -49.62
C ALA A 368 27.05 43.77 -48.65
N SER A 369 27.72 44.92 -48.60
CA SER A 369 27.54 46.01 -47.63
C SER A 369 26.58 47.12 -48.15
N PRO A 370 26.26 48.15 -47.33
CA PRO A 370 24.96 48.81 -47.29
C PRO A 370 24.90 50.16 -48.03
N ARG A 371 23.69 50.61 -48.40
CA ARG A 371 23.38 52.03 -48.61
C ARG A 371 21.92 52.36 -48.30
N LYS A 372 21.75 53.33 -47.38
CA LYS A 372 20.91 54.56 -47.41
C LYS A 372 19.38 54.33 -47.62
N SER A 373 18.44 55.02 -46.98
CA SER A 373 18.39 56.40 -46.50
C SER A 373 17.01 56.67 -45.86
N LEU A 374 16.93 57.66 -44.96
CA LEU A 374 15.78 58.55 -44.67
C LEU A 374 14.49 57.88 -44.09
N ALA A 375 13.71 58.48 -43.19
CA ALA A 375 13.76 59.75 -42.47
C ALA A 375 12.75 59.67 -41.30
N LEU A 376 13.09 60.34 -40.19
CA LEU A 376 12.24 61.15 -39.30
C LEU A 376 10.71 61.06 -39.46
N PHE A 377 10.00 60.79 -38.35
CA PHE A 377 9.07 61.76 -37.76
C PHE A 377 8.66 61.38 -36.33
N GLU A 378 8.34 62.41 -35.57
CA GLU A 378 8.36 62.57 -34.11
C GLU A 378 6.92 62.64 -33.53
N VAL A 379 6.81 62.60 -32.19
CA VAL A 379 5.74 63.15 -31.31
C VAL A 379 4.59 62.24 -30.78
N LEU A 380 4.74 61.92 -29.48
CA LEU A 380 3.84 62.00 -28.30
C LEU A 380 2.29 61.87 -28.37
N VAL A 381 1.79 60.91 -27.56
CA VAL A 381 0.77 60.95 -26.45
C VAL A 381 -0.68 61.46 -26.68
N LEU A 382 -1.63 60.62 -26.19
CA LEU A 382 -3.02 60.84 -25.69
C LEU A 382 -4.18 60.41 -26.61
N CYS A 383 -5.01 59.43 -26.16
CA CYS A 383 -6.46 59.60 -25.90
C CYS A 383 -7.19 58.28 -25.52
N GLU A 384 -7.61 58.27 -24.27
CA GLU A 384 -8.77 57.72 -23.55
C GLU A 384 -10.15 57.41 -24.26
N TYR A 385 -10.95 56.56 -23.57
CA TYR A 385 -12.44 56.49 -23.40
C TYR A 385 -13.38 55.62 -24.28
N HIS A 386 -14.04 54.61 -23.63
CA HIS A 386 -15.51 54.42 -23.39
C HIS A 386 -15.82 52.93 -23.01
N ILE A 387 -16.38 52.54 -21.84
CA ILE A 387 -17.79 52.58 -21.34
C ILE A 387 -18.74 51.70 -22.23
N GLN A 388 -19.58 50.73 -21.81
CA GLN A 388 -20.41 50.54 -20.59
C GLN A 388 -20.92 49.09 -20.43
N LEU A 389 -21.19 48.70 -19.18
CA LEU A 389 -22.00 47.56 -18.71
C LEU A 389 -23.51 47.91 -18.64
N CYS A 390 -24.37 46.91 -18.76
CA CYS A 390 -25.74 46.84 -18.21
C CYS A 390 -26.14 45.35 -18.09
N SER A 391 -26.92 44.85 -17.13
CA SER A 391 -27.28 45.23 -15.75
C SER A 391 -28.21 44.12 -15.22
N CYS A 392 -28.09 43.78 -13.93
CA CYS A 392 -29.09 43.02 -13.16
C CYS A 392 -30.39 43.81 -12.93
N HIS A 393 -31.51 43.09 -12.75
CA HIS A 393 -32.63 43.40 -11.83
C HIS A 393 -33.53 42.14 -11.73
N SER A 394 -34.33 41.82 -10.70
CA SER A 394 -34.51 42.10 -9.26
C SER A 394 -35.97 41.71 -8.94
N TYR A 395 -36.25 41.03 -7.82
CA TYR A 395 -37.56 41.02 -7.11
C TYR A 395 -37.29 40.48 -5.68
N VAL A 396 -37.27 41.24 -4.56
CA VAL A 396 -38.28 42.04 -3.78
C VAL A 396 -39.36 41.13 -3.14
N ARG A 397 -39.83 41.19 -1.87
CA ARG A 397 -39.46 41.69 -0.51
C ARG A 397 -40.59 41.23 0.46
N HIS A 398 -40.31 41.08 1.77
CA HIS A 398 -41.04 41.62 2.97
C HIS A 398 -40.65 40.80 4.24
N ARG A 399 -39.87 41.33 5.21
CA ARG A 399 -40.14 42.19 6.40
C ARG A 399 -40.87 41.54 7.60
N HIS A 400 -40.17 41.43 8.75
CA HIS A 400 -40.48 41.94 10.11
C HIS A 400 -39.40 41.42 11.11
N SER A 401 -38.47 42.23 11.64
CA SER A 401 -38.46 43.15 12.81
C SER A 401 -38.19 42.52 14.22
N HIS A 402 -36.91 42.63 14.66
CA HIS A 402 -36.37 43.01 16.01
C HIS A 402 -36.52 42.08 17.27
N PRO A 403 -35.73 42.27 18.38
CA PRO A 403 -34.31 41.85 18.55
C PRO A 403 -34.02 41.12 19.90
N GLY A 404 -32.82 40.55 20.08
CA GLY A 404 -32.39 40.01 21.39
C GLY A 404 -30.90 39.63 21.48
N LYS A 405 -30.17 40.30 22.39
CA LYS A 405 -28.75 40.14 22.74
C LYS A 405 -28.49 38.81 23.49
N THR A 406 -27.32 38.18 23.30
CA THR A 406 -26.36 37.89 24.41
C THR A 406 -25.00 37.35 23.93
N ARG A 407 -23.98 37.62 24.75
CA ARG A 407 -22.52 37.39 24.61
C ARG A 407 -22.07 35.99 25.08
N LEU A 408 -20.77 35.74 24.87
CA LEU A 408 -19.82 34.79 25.49
C LEU A 408 -19.61 33.48 24.69
N GLY A 409 -18.38 33.00 24.44
CA GLY A 409 -17.04 33.46 24.82
C GLY A 409 -15.98 32.63 24.08
N LEU A 410 -14.84 33.25 23.76
CA LEU A 410 -13.65 32.60 23.24
C LEU A 410 -12.96 31.78 24.35
N LEU A 411 -12.54 30.55 24.04
CA LEU A 411 -11.56 29.80 24.80
C LEU A 411 -10.36 29.48 23.92
N TYR A 412 -9.27 30.21 24.16
CA TYR A 412 -7.90 29.84 23.85
C TYR A 412 -7.43 28.82 24.89
N PHE A 413 -6.77 27.74 24.48
CA PHE A 413 -5.96 26.92 25.38
C PHE A 413 -4.53 26.84 24.85
N ASN A 414 -3.63 27.42 25.64
CA ASN A 414 -2.19 27.39 25.49
C ASN A 414 -1.63 26.03 25.92
N TRP A 415 -0.60 25.60 25.20
CA TRP A 415 0.38 24.60 25.61
C TRP A 415 1.21 25.12 26.78
N ALA A 416 1.40 24.28 27.80
CA ALA A 416 2.36 24.50 28.88
C ALA A 416 3.39 23.36 28.88
N SER A 417 4.65 23.76 29.01
CA SER A 417 5.86 22.96 29.06
C SER A 417 6.42 22.88 30.48
N GLY A 418 6.96 21.71 30.85
CA GLY A 418 7.99 21.51 31.88
C GLY A 418 7.52 20.97 33.24
N PRO A 419 8.45 20.50 34.09
CA PRO A 419 9.90 20.36 33.90
C PRO A 419 10.37 18.97 33.42
#